data_AF-A0AAP4C7Z7-F1
#
_entry.id   AF-A0AAP4C7Z7-F1
#
_cell.length_a   1.000
_cell.length_b   1.000
_cell.length_c   1.000
_cell.angle_alpha   90.00
_cell.angle_beta   90.00
_cell.angle_gamma   90.00
#
_symmetry.space_group_name_H-M   'P 1'
#
loop_
_entity.id
_entity.type
_entity.pdbx_description
1 polymer ?
#
loop_
_entity_poly.entity_id
_entity_poly.type
_entity_poly.pdbx_seq_one_letter_code
_entity_poly.pdbx_strand_id
1 'polypeptide(L)'
;CDYVSASYLGRCPNCGAWNQLEKETEVAKTTSNRLTASRLITAIGNNEPKKLSEIDIKKQIRITTPFSELNRVLGGGIVPGSLVLV
;
A
#
# COMPACT_ATOMS: atom_id res chain seq x y z
N CYS A 1 5.95 29.16 21.74
CA CYS A 1 4.86 29.47 20.80
C CYS A 1 4.15 28.16 20.60
N ASP A 2 3.03 27.98 21.29
CA ASP A 2 2.51 26.63 21.58
C ASP A 2 1.46 26.24 20.53
N TYR A 3 1.81 26.50 19.26
CA TYR A 3 0.95 26.22 18.13
C TYR A 3 1.19 24.79 17.66
N VAL A 4 0.13 23.97 17.71
CA VAL A 4 0.16 22.57 17.30
C VAL A 4 -0.67 22.43 16.02
N SER A 5 -0.11 21.76 15.00
CA SER A 5 -0.80 21.46 13.74
C SER A 5 -0.73 19.97 13.42
N ALA A 6 -1.82 19.44 12.84
CA ALA A 6 -1.91 18.02 12.45
C ALA A 6 -1.00 17.66 11.25
N SER A 7 -0.51 18.65 10.52
CA SER A 7 0.39 18.50 9.38
C SER A 7 1.55 19.50 9.45
N TYR A 8 2.64 19.19 8.75
CA TYR A 8 3.81 20.07 8.68
C TYR A 8 3.53 21.25 7.74
N LEU A 9 3.58 22.48 8.27
CA LEU A 9 3.19 23.69 7.53
C LEU A 9 4.38 24.54 7.05
N GLY A 10 5.62 24.20 7.43
CA GLY A 10 6.85 24.93 7.07
C GLY A 10 6.99 26.33 7.70
N ARG A 11 5.90 27.09 7.82
CA ARG A 11 5.80 28.41 8.46
C ARG A 11 4.80 28.36 9.62
N CYS A 12 5.19 28.87 10.78
CA CYS A 12 4.29 29.01 11.92
C CYS A 12 3.28 30.14 11.65
N PRO A 13 1.96 29.88 11.69
CA PRO A 13 0.94 30.91 11.44
C PRO A 13 0.80 31.94 12.56
N ASN A 14 1.35 31.67 13.75
CA ASN A 14 1.27 32.58 14.89
C ASN A 14 2.45 33.57 14.93
N CYS A 15 3.69 33.09 14.81
CA CYS A 15 4.89 33.94 14.87
C CYS A 15 5.50 34.25 13.49
N GLY A 16 5.01 33.63 12.41
CA GLY A 16 5.49 33.85 11.06
C GLY A 16 6.87 33.25 10.74
N ALA A 17 7.55 32.63 11.72
CA ALA A 17 8.86 32.03 11.57
C ALA A 17 8.80 30.73 10.74
N TRP A 18 9.88 30.47 10.02
CA TRP A 18 10.04 29.29 9.17
C TRP A 18 10.85 28.20 9.87
N ASN A 19 10.58 26.93 9.55
CA ASN A 19 11.36 25.77 9.98
C ASN A 19 11.49 25.59 11.51
N GLN A 20 10.55 26.14 12.30
CA GLN A 20 10.52 25.99 13.75
C GLN A 20 9.51 24.94 14.25
N LEU A 21 8.88 24.20 13.34
CA LEU A 21 7.96 23.12 13.69
C LEU A 21 8.75 21.85 13.96
N GLU A 22 8.65 21.31 15.17
CA GLU A 22 9.20 20.01 15.55
C GLU A 22 8.08 18.96 15.59
N LYS A 23 8.43 17.70 15.29
CA LYS A 23 7.46 16.61 15.26
C LYS A 23 7.24 16.07 16.66
N GLU A 24 6.11 16.42 17.26
CA GLU A 24 5.66 15.78 18.48
C GLU A 24 4.92 14.48 18.14
N THR A 25 5.34 13.36 18.73
CA THR A 25 4.68 12.05 18.53
C THR A 25 3.99 11.66 19.82
N GLU A 26 2.67 11.83 19.88
CA GLU A 26 1.88 11.23 20.95
C GLU A 26 1.70 9.74 20.68
N VAL A 27 2.06 8.91 21.66
CA VAL A 27 1.83 7.46 21.58
C VAL A 27 0.33 7.22 21.78
N ALA A 28 -0.41 7.17 20.68
CA ALA A 28 -1.81 6.76 20.73
C ALA A 28 -1.89 5.31 21.23
N LYS A 29 -2.43 5.11 22.45
CA LYS A 29 -2.81 3.77 22.94
C LYS A 29 -3.84 3.20 21.95
N THR A 30 -3.38 2.35 21.05
CA THR A 30 -4.20 1.85 19.96
C THR A 30 -5.04 0.67 20.46
N THR A 31 -6.15 0.95 21.13
CA THR A 31 -7.20 -0.06 21.33
C THR A 31 -8.18 0.01 20.17
N SER A 32 -7.72 -0.33 18.97
CA SER A 32 -8.61 -0.49 17.81
C SER A 32 -8.80 -1.98 17.54
N ASN A 33 -9.91 -2.51 18.02
CA ASN A 33 -10.39 -3.85 17.69
C ASN A 33 -10.99 -3.93 16.27
N ARG A 34 -10.80 -2.89 15.45
CA ARG A 34 -11.28 -2.85 14.07
C ARG A 34 -10.37 -3.74 13.23
N LEU A 35 -10.94 -4.73 12.56
CA LEU A 35 -10.24 -5.54 11.58
C LEU A 35 -9.72 -4.60 10.48
N THR A 36 -8.43 -4.32 10.49
CA THR A 36 -7.76 -3.57 9.44
C THR A 36 -7.67 -4.43 8.18
N ALA A 37 -7.67 -3.82 7.00
CA ALA A 37 -7.48 -4.53 5.72
C ALA A 37 -6.26 -5.46 5.75
N SER A 38 -5.24 -5.13 6.54
CA SER A 38 -4.06 -5.96 6.78
C SER A 38 -4.38 -7.35 7.33
N ARG A 39 -5.41 -7.50 8.20
CA ARG A 39 -5.84 -8.81 8.74
C ARG A 39 -6.64 -9.63 7.73
N LEU A 40 -7.31 -8.98 6.76
CA LEU A 40 -8.02 -9.70 5.69
C LEU A 40 -7.03 -10.31 4.68
N ILE A 41 -5.89 -9.66 4.43
CA ILE A 41 -4.85 -10.17 3.52
C ILE A 41 -4.22 -11.46 4.06
N THR A 42 -4.06 -11.60 5.38
CA THR A 42 -3.53 -12.82 6.00
C THR A 42 -4.42 -14.04 5.79
N ALA A 43 -5.73 -13.86 5.54
CA ALA A 43 -6.67 -14.96 5.31
C ALA A 43 -6.65 -15.50 3.87
N ILE A 44 -6.04 -14.77 2.91
CA ILE A 44 -6.11 -15.08 1.47
C ILE A 44 -4.82 -15.77 0.97
N GLY A 45 -3.78 -15.87 1.81
CA GLY A 45 -2.59 -16.67 1.52
C GLY A 45 -1.39 -16.35 2.42
N ASN A 46 -0.38 -17.23 2.40
CA ASN A 46 0.89 -17.07 3.11
C ASN A 46 1.77 -16.00 2.43
N ASN A 47 1.38 -14.72 2.55
CA ASN A 47 2.17 -13.58 2.10
C ASN A 47 3.20 -13.17 3.16
N GLU A 48 4.04 -14.12 3.57
CA GLU A 48 5.12 -13.87 4.51
C GLU A 48 6.25 -13.07 3.85
N PRO A 49 6.89 -12.15 4.58
CA PRO A 49 8.04 -11.42 4.07
C PRO A 49 9.19 -12.39 3.76
N LYS A 50 9.73 -12.32 2.54
CA LYS A 50 10.89 -13.11 2.09
C LYS A 50 11.98 -12.21 1.57
N LYS A 51 13.24 -12.65 1.65
CA LYS A 51 14.34 -11.92 1.02
C LYS A 51 14.20 -12.01 -0.50
N LEU A 52 14.67 -10.99 -1.21
CA LEU A 52 14.62 -10.96 -2.68
C LEU A 52 15.32 -12.16 -3.32
N SER A 53 16.40 -12.66 -2.71
CA SER A 53 17.14 -13.85 -3.15
C SER A 53 16.36 -15.17 -2.99
N GLU A 54 15.29 -15.18 -2.21
CA GLU A 54 14.46 -16.36 -1.90
C GLU A 54 13.15 -16.38 -2.71
N ILE A 55 12.98 -15.44 -3.65
CA ILE A 55 11.77 -15.34 -4.49
C ILE A 55 11.91 -16.27 -5.70
N ASP A 56 11.06 -17.29 -5.77
CA ASP A 56 10.93 -18.13 -6.96
C ASP A 56 10.18 -17.41 -8.09
N ILE A 57 10.80 -17.32 -9.27
CA ILE A 57 10.14 -16.81 -10.48
C ILE A 57 9.38 -17.96 -11.14
N LYS A 58 8.14 -18.20 -10.70
CA LYS A 58 7.27 -19.21 -11.31
C LYS A 58 6.45 -18.61 -12.45
N LYS A 59 6.52 -19.22 -13.63
CA LYS A 59 5.59 -18.88 -14.73
C LYS A 59 4.20 -19.38 -14.36
N GLN A 60 3.25 -18.48 -14.24
CA GLN A 60 1.83 -18.82 -14.08
C GLN A 60 1.23 -19.19 -15.44
N ILE A 61 0.34 -20.18 -15.44
CA ILE A 61 -0.43 -20.56 -16.63
C ILE A 61 -1.37 -19.41 -16.97
N ARG A 62 -1.36 -18.95 -18.23
CA ARG A 62 -2.22 -17.89 -18.74
C ARG A 62 -3.20 -18.47 -19.74
N ILE A 63 -4.45 -18.01 -19.70
CA ILE A 63 -5.49 -18.34 -20.66
C ILE A 63 -5.46 -17.28 -21.76
N THR A 64 -5.20 -17.70 -23.00
CA THR A 64 -5.22 -16.81 -24.16
C THR A 64 -6.65 -16.57 -24.61
N THR A 65 -6.97 -15.32 -24.94
CA THR A 65 -8.25 -14.95 -25.56
C THR A 65 -8.09 -14.84 -27.09
N PRO A 66 -9.18 -14.84 -27.87
CA PRO A 66 -9.11 -14.61 -29.32
C PRO A 66 -8.60 -13.21 -29.71
N PHE A 67 -8.61 -12.25 -28.77
CA PHE A 67 -8.21 -10.86 -29.01
C PHE A 67 -6.73 -10.65 -28.66
N SER A 68 -5.88 -10.49 -29.68
CA SER A 68 -4.44 -10.33 -29.51
C SER A 68 -4.07 -9.10 -28.67
N GLU A 69 -4.74 -7.96 -28.90
CA GLU A 69 -4.44 -6.72 -28.18
C GLU A 69 -4.83 -6.81 -26.71
N LEU A 70 -5.96 -7.47 -26.39
CA LEU A 70 -6.33 -7.72 -25.00
C LEU A 70 -5.30 -8.61 -24.31
N ASN A 71 -4.84 -9.68 -24.97
CA ASN A 71 -3.78 -10.52 -24.42
C ASN A 71 -2.51 -9.70 -24.18
N ARG A 72 -2.15 -8.78 -25.08
CA ARG A 72 -0.98 -7.89 -24.93
C ARG A 72 -1.12 -6.96 -23.72
N VAL A 73 -2.28 -6.32 -23.54
CA VAL A 73 -2.58 -5.47 -22.37
C VAL A 73 -2.50 -6.28 -21.08
N LEU A 74 -3.00 -7.52 -21.07
CA LEU A 74 -2.94 -8.41 -19.90
C LEU A 74 -1.58 -9.08 -19.69
N GLY A 75 -0.57 -8.81 -20.54
CA GLY A 75 0.77 -9.39 -20.41
C GLY A 75 0.89 -10.84 -20.87
N GLY A 76 0.08 -11.25 -21.84
CA GLY A 76 0.07 -12.57 -22.47
C GLY A 76 -1.22 -13.37 -22.28
N GLY A 77 -2.24 -12.80 -21.63
CA GLY A 77 -3.53 -13.45 -21.36
C GLY A 77 -3.96 -13.39 -19.90
N ILE A 78 -5.12 -13.98 -19.59
CA ILE A 78 -5.76 -13.93 -18.27
C ILE A 78 -5.08 -14.91 -17.31
N VAL A 79 -4.79 -14.46 -16.08
CA VAL A 79 -4.25 -15.30 -15.01
C VAL A 79 -5.42 -15.87 -14.18
N PRO A 80 -5.52 -17.19 -13.98
CA PRO A 80 -6.54 -17.78 -13.11
C PRO A 80 -6.48 -17.21 -11.69
N GLY A 81 -7.64 -16.87 -11.11
CA GLY A 81 -7.73 -16.29 -9.76
C GLY A 81 -7.43 -14.78 -9.69
N SER A 82 -7.25 -14.11 -10.82
CA SER A 82 -7.16 -12.65 -10.89
C SER A 82 -8.53 -12.00 -11.09
N LEU A 83 -8.68 -10.75 -10.62
CA LEU A 83 -9.84 -9.91 -10.87
C LEU A 83 -9.45 -8.81 -11.85
N VAL A 84 -10.20 -8.68 -12.94
CA VAL A 84 -10.00 -7.64 -13.96
C VAL A 84 -11.22 -6.72 -13.91
N LEU A 85 -10.98 -5.43 -13.64
CA LEU A 85 -12.01 -4.40 -13.69
C LEU A 85 -12.04 -3.81 -15.10
N VAL A 86 -13.24 -3.70 -15.67
CA VAL A 86 -13.50 -3.19 -17.02
C VAL A 86 -14.37 -1.94 -16.92
#